data_AF-A0A0Q6JUM6-F1
#
_entry.id   AF-A0A0Q6JUM6-F1
#
_cell.length_a   1.000
_cell.length_b   1.000
_cell.length_c   1.000
_cell.angle_alpha   90.00
_cell.angle_beta   90.00
_cell.angle_gamma   90.00
#
_symmetry.space_group_name_H-M   'P 1'
#
loop_
_entity.id
_entity.type
_entity.pdbx_description
1 polymer ?
#
loop_
_entity_poly.entity_id
_entity_poly.type
_entity_poly.pdbx_seq_one_letter_code
_entity_poly.pdbx_strand_id
1 'polypeptide(L)'
;MSARLTVYPGQVREQVTATTIEGRIAIATEIVNEAREVAPVDTGYFQSEFLVEYEGRRVFAVNAADDASYIEYGTLDTPPAAVMTDAARSHGKYSGWTPR
;
A
#
# COMPACT_ATOMS: atom_id res chain seq x y z
N MET A 1 40.88 -24.89 0.53
CA MET A 1 40.88 -23.41 0.55
C MET A 1 39.64 -22.93 1.27
N SER A 2 39.76 -21.99 2.21
CA SER A 2 38.62 -21.33 2.85
C SER A 2 38.54 -19.91 2.31
N ALA A 3 37.40 -19.53 1.72
CA ALA A 3 37.15 -18.17 1.28
C ALA A 3 36.47 -17.38 2.41
N ARG A 4 36.97 -16.16 2.69
CA ARG A 4 36.33 -15.22 3.59
C ARG A 4 35.43 -14.27 2.78
N LEU A 5 34.13 -14.31 3.06
CA LEU A 5 33.15 -13.37 2.52
C LEU A 5 32.97 -12.22 3.52
N THR A 6 33.10 -10.98 3.07
CA THR A 6 32.74 -9.79 3.85
C THR A 6 31.44 -9.23 3.28
N VAL A 7 30.40 -9.17 4.10
CA VAL A 7 29.10 -8.59 3.72
C VAL A 7 29.02 -7.18 4.27
N TYR A 8 28.65 -6.22 3.42
CA TYR A 8 28.43 -4.83 3.80
C TYR A 8 26.92 -4.55 3.90
N PRO A 9 26.31 -4.55 5.10
CA PRO A 9 24.85 -4.53 5.23
C PRO A 9 24.20 -3.27 4.64
N GLY A 10 24.89 -2.13 4.69
CA GLY A 10 24.41 -0.88 4.09
C GLY A 10 24.26 -0.99 2.57
N GLN A 11 25.31 -1.46 1.89
CA GLN A 11 25.28 -1.65 0.43
C GLN A 11 24.25 -2.71 0.02
N VAL A 12 24.14 -3.80 0.79
CA VAL A 12 23.13 -4.84 0.53
C VAL A 12 21.72 -4.27 0.62
N ARG A 13 21.39 -3.49 1.66
CA ARG A 13 20.06 -2.88 1.79
C ARG A 13 19.75 -1.90 0.68
N GLU A 14 20.73 -1.07 0.30
CA GLU A 14 20.55 -0.12 -0.79
C GLU A 14 20.30 -0.84 -2.12
N GLN A 15 21.10 -1.87 -2.41
CA GLN A 15 20.97 -2.63 -3.64
C GLN A 15 19.67 -3.43 -3.69
N VAL A 16 19.27 -4.06 -2.59
CA VAL A 16 17.95 -4.71 -2.48
C VAL A 16 16.84 -3.69 -2.74
N THR A 17 16.90 -2.52 -2.12
CA THR A 17 15.91 -1.45 -2.34
C THR A 17 15.88 -1.01 -3.81
N ALA A 18 17.03 -0.83 -4.44
CA ALA A 18 17.10 -0.44 -5.84
C ALA A 18 16.53 -1.52 -6.77
N THR A 19 16.91 -2.79 -6.59
CA THR A 19 16.52 -3.89 -7.47
C THR A 19 15.05 -4.31 -7.28
N THR A 20 14.47 -4.07 -6.11
CA THR A 20 13.07 -4.47 -5.81
C THR A 20 12.06 -3.36 -6.07
N ILE A 21 12.46 -2.23 -6.66
CA ILE A 21 11.54 -1.10 -6.83
C ILE A 21 10.34 -1.49 -7.71
N GLU A 22 10.57 -2.07 -8.89
CA GLU A 22 9.51 -2.46 -9.83
C GLU A 22 8.51 -3.45 -9.21
N GLY A 23 9.00 -4.45 -8.47
CA GLY A 23 8.13 -5.40 -7.78
C GLY A 23 7.26 -4.74 -6.69
N ARG A 24 7.79 -3.73 -6.00
CA ARG A 24 7.02 -2.97 -5.00
C ARG A 24 5.98 -2.04 -5.65
N ILE A 25 6.27 -1.51 -6.84
CA ILE A 25 5.29 -0.78 -7.65
C ILE A 25 4.16 -1.71 -8.07
N ALA A 26 4.49 -2.91 -8.56
CA ALA A 26 3.49 -3.90 -8.97
C ALA A 26 2.55 -4.26 -7.80
N ILE A 27 3.11 -4.56 -6.63
CA ILE A 27 2.32 -4.86 -5.42
C ILE A 27 1.44 -3.67 -5.01
N ALA A 28 2.00 -2.45 -4.97
CA ALA A 28 1.20 -1.27 -4.62
C ALA A 28 0.05 -1.02 -5.61
N THR A 29 0.29 -1.31 -6.90
CA THR A 29 -0.72 -1.21 -7.96
C THR A 29 -1.80 -2.27 -7.78
N GLU A 30 -1.44 -3.52 -7.45
CA GLU A 30 -2.39 -4.59 -7.14
C GLU A 30 -3.27 -4.22 -5.94
N ILE A 31 -2.67 -3.71 -4.86
CA ILE A 31 -3.41 -3.23 -3.66
C ILE A 31 -4.42 -2.15 -4.04
N VAL A 32 -4.02 -1.14 -4.82
CA VAL A 32 -4.92 -0.06 -5.26
C VAL A 32 -6.06 -0.60 -6.12
N ASN A 33 -5.76 -1.52 -7.04
CA ASN A 33 -6.78 -2.10 -7.91
C ASN A 33 -7.78 -2.95 -7.13
N GLU A 34 -7.31 -3.83 -6.25
CA GLU A 34 -8.17 -4.62 -5.35
C GLU A 34 -9.05 -3.71 -4.49
N ALA A 35 -8.44 -2.68 -3.87
CA ALA A 35 -9.17 -1.73 -3.06
C ALA A 35 -10.24 -0.99 -3.88
N ARG A 36 -9.97 -0.62 -5.14
CA ARG A 36 -10.96 0.03 -6.02
C ARG A 36 -12.14 -0.88 -6.34
N GLU A 37 -11.91 -2.17 -6.58
CA GLU A 37 -12.98 -3.12 -6.92
C GLU A 37 -14.01 -3.31 -5.80
N VAL A 38 -13.53 -3.30 -4.54
CA VAL A 38 -14.39 -3.47 -3.36
C VAL A 38 -14.79 -2.14 -2.71
N ALA A 39 -14.21 -1.02 -3.16
CA ALA A 39 -14.56 0.30 -2.65
C ALA A 39 -16.04 0.61 -2.97
N PRO A 40 -16.79 1.08 -1.99
CA PRO A 40 -18.22 1.29 -2.13
C PRO A 40 -18.53 2.45 -3.07
N VAL A 41 -19.57 2.25 -3.88
CA VAL A 41 -19.86 3.02 -5.09
C VAL A 41 -21.13 3.83 -4.87
N ASP A 42 -21.03 4.99 -4.22
CA ASP A 42 -22.14 5.98 -4.30
C ASP A 42 -21.80 7.09 -5.32
N THR A 43 -20.54 7.53 -5.39
CA THR A 43 -20.08 8.56 -6.35
C THR A 43 -18.77 8.24 -7.10
N GLY A 44 -18.10 7.13 -6.76
CA GLY A 44 -16.76 6.79 -7.30
C GLY A 44 -15.61 7.64 -6.74
N TYR A 45 -15.91 8.62 -5.88
CA TYR A 45 -14.94 9.55 -5.30
C TYR A 45 -13.78 8.81 -4.59
N PHE A 46 -14.08 7.84 -3.73
CA PHE A 46 -13.02 7.09 -3.05
C PHE A 46 -12.17 6.23 -4.00
N GLN A 47 -12.75 5.69 -5.08
CA GLN A 47 -11.98 4.90 -6.06
C GLN A 47 -10.98 5.77 -6.82
N SER A 48 -11.35 7.00 -7.17
CA SER A 48 -10.46 7.93 -7.85
C SER A 48 -9.31 8.41 -6.97
N GLU A 49 -9.51 8.44 -5.65
CA GLU A 49 -8.50 8.89 -4.69
C GLU A 49 -7.53 7.79 -4.21
N PHE A 50 -7.72 6.54 -4.63
CA PHE A 50 -6.72 5.49 -4.37
C PHE A 50 -5.60 5.58 -5.40
N LEU A 51 -4.39 5.83 -4.94
CA LEU A 51 -3.23 6.18 -5.76
C LEU A 51 -2.00 5.38 -5.33
N VAL A 52 -1.05 5.26 -6.26
CA VAL A 52 0.31 4.81 -5.95
C VAL A 52 1.22 6.03 -5.99
N GLU A 53 1.89 6.29 -4.87
CA GLU A 53 2.86 7.39 -4.74
C GLU A 53 4.29 6.89 -4.61
N TYR A 54 5.23 7.69 -5.09
CA TYR A 54 6.65 7.38 -5.10
C TYR A 54 7.47 8.53 -4.52
N GLU A 55 8.24 8.24 -3.48
CA GLU A 55 9.24 9.17 -2.92
C GLU A 55 10.62 8.56 -3.02
N GLY A 56 11.36 8.93 -4.06
CA GLY A 56 12.70 8.37 -4.33
C GLY A 56 12.65 6.87 -4.59
N ARG A 57 12.90 6.05 -3.56
CA ARG A 57 12.86 4.57 -3.63
C ARG A 57 11.81 3.95 -2.70
N ARG A 58 10.93 4.79 -2.14
CA ARG A 58 9.78 4.38 -1.35
C ARG A 58 8.55 4.38 -2.25
N VAL A 59 7.72 3.36 -2.09
CA VAL A 59 6.48 3.17 -2.84
C VAL A 59 5.36 3.07 -1.82
N PHE A 60 4.28 3.78 -2.04
CA PHE A 60 3.14 3.84 -1.15
C PHE A 60 1.86 3.58 -1.94
N ALA A 61 0.95 2.81 -1.36
CA ALA A 61 -0.44 2.80 -1.77
C ALA A 61 -1.16 3.76 -0.83
N VAL A 62 -1.78 4.81 -1.37
CA VAL A 62 -2.35 5.93 -0.61
C VAL A 62 -3.82 6.13 -0.97
N ASN A 63 -4.64 6.47 0.02
CA ASN A 63 -5.96 7.05 -0.20
C ASN A 63 -5.86 8.56 0.08
N ALA A 64 -6.03 9.37 -0.97
CA ALA A 64 -5.91 10.83 -0.91
C ALA A 64 -7.23 11.56 -0.58
N ALA A 65 -8.32 10.83 -0.33
CA ALA A 65 -9.61 11.43 0.01
C ALA A 65 -9.52 12.16 1.37
N ASP A 66 -9.92 13.43 1.39
CA ASP A 66 -9.90 14.29 2.58
C ASP A 66 -10.78 13.74 3.72
N ASP A 67 -11.73 12.86 3.40
CA ASP A 67 -12.65 12.21 4.30
C ASP A 67 -12.50 10.67 4.36
N ALA A 68 -11.33 10.14 3.97
CA ALA A 68 -11.01 8.70 3.98
C ALA A 68 -11.28 7.97 5.32
N SER A 69 -11.35 8.72 6.42
CA SER A 69 -11.62 8.24 7.78
C SER A 69 -13.09 8.28 8.21
N TYR A 70 -13.99 8.92 7.47
CA TYR A 70 -15.38 9.10 7.89
C TYR A 70 -16.25 7.91 7.48
N ILE A 71 -17.04 7.42 8.43
CA ILE A 71 -18.21 6.58 8.14
C ILE A 71 -19.27 7.55 7.61
N GLU A 72 -19.65 7.40 6.35
CA GLU A 72 -20.80 8.11 5.82
C GLU A 72 -22.04 7.64 6.60
N TYR A 73 -22.65 8.56 7.37
CA TYR A 73 -23.76 8.24 8.27
C TYR A 73 -24.93 7.65 7.48
N GLY A 74 -25.08 6.32 7.51
CA GLY A 74 -26.27 5.60 7.05
C GLY A 74 -26.20 4.96 5.67
N THR A 75 -25.08 5.01 4.95
CA THR A 75 -24.93 4.41 3.61
C THR A 75 -23.82 3.37 3.52
N LEU A 76 -22.94 3.28 4.53
CA LEU A 76 -21.69 2.53 4.41
C LEU A 76 -21.20 1.85 5.70
N ASP A 77 -21.24 0.51 5.71
CA ASP A 77 -20.79 -0.31 6.85
C ASP A 77 -19.24 -0.40 6.97
N THR A 78 -18.50 -0.06 5.90
CA THR A 78 -17.04 -0.22 5.86
C THR A 78 -16.33 1.06 5.41
N PRO A 79 -15.46 1.66 6.25
CA PRO A 79 -14.67 2.83 5.88
C PRO A 79 -13.71 2.58 4.69
N PRO A 80 -13.46 3.56 3.81
CA PRO A 80 -12.49 3.45 2.71
C PRO A 80 -11.06 3.08 3.18
N ALA A 81 -10.63 3.61 4.32
CA ALA A 81 -9.35 3.24 4.93
C ALA A 81 -9.28 1.76 5.34
N ALA A 82 -10.40 1.13 5.71
CA ALA A 82 -10.46 -0.28 6.06
C ALA A 82 -10.33 -1.16 4.81
N VAL A 83 -10.96 -0.76 3.70
CA VAL A 83 -10.84 -1.42 2.39
C VAL A 83 -9.39 -1.50 1.93
N MET A 84 -8.68 -0.37 1.95
CA MET A 84 -7.28 -0.32 1.52
C MET A 84 -6.35 -1.07 2.48
N THR A 85 -6.66 -1.04 3.78
CA THR A 85 -5.94 -1.82 4.80
C THR A 85 -6.08 -3.32 4.56
N ASP A 86 -7.29 -3.79 4.25
CA ASP A 86 -7.55 -5.21 4.01
C ASP A 86 -6.91 -5.69 2.70
N ALA A 87 -6.97 -4.90 1.64
CA ALA A 87 -6.22 -5.16 0.40
C ALA A 87 -4.70 -5.20 0.65
N ALA A 88 -4.16 -4.30 1.48
CA ALA A 88 -2.71 -4.31 1.78
C ALA A 88 -2.27 -5.55 2.58
N ARG A 89 -3.15 -6.15 3.39
CA ARG A 89 -2.83 -7.32 4.24
C ARG A 89 -2.64 -8.61 3.44
N SER A 90 -3.27 -8.76 2.28
CA SER A 90 -3.11 -9.95 1.43
C SER A 90 -1.72 -10.02 0.77
N HIS A 91 -1.09 -8.87 0.55
CA HIS A 91 0.16 -8.74 -0.21
C HIS A 91 1.43 -8.55 0.64
N GLY A 92 1.31 -8.50 1.97
CA GLY A 92 2.48 -8.39 2.84
C GLY A 92 2.19 -8.13 4.30
N LYS A 93 3.25 -7.75 5.03
CA LYS A 93 3.12 -7.31 6.43
C LYS A 93 2.56 -5.88 6.45
N TYR A 94 1.29 -5.73 6.79
CA TYR A 94 0.69 -4.46 7.15
C TYR A 94 0.97 -4.12 8.64
N SER A 95 1.56 -2.95 8.91
CA SER A 95 1.79 -2.44 10.27
C SER A 95 1.12 -1.09 10.54
N GLY A 96 0.15 -0.71 9.71
CA GLY A 96 -0.61 0.53 9.84
C GLY A 96 -1.77 0.42 10.84
N TRP A 97 -2.69 1.39 10.77
CA TRP A 97 -3.86 1.45 11.62
C TRP A 97 -4.72 0.18 11.49
N THR A 98 -5.01 -0.46 12.62
CA THR A 98 -5.89 -1.64 12.69
C THR A 98 -7.18 -1.21 13.37
N PRO A 99 -8.33 -1.21 12.66
CA PRO A 99 -9.62 -0.95 13.28
C PRO A 99 -9.85 -1.95 14.42
N ARG A 100 -10.42 -1.50 15.54
CA ARG A 100 -10.83 -2.34 16.67
C ARG A 100 -12.27 -2.78 16.53
#